data_AF-A0A8H7FWP8-F1
#
_entry.id   AF-A0A8H7FWP8-F1
#
_cell.length_a   1.000
_cell.length_b   1.000
_cell.length_c   1.000
_cell.angle_alpha   90.00
_cell.angle_beta   90.00
_cell.angle_gamma   90.00
#
_symmetry.space_group_name_H-M   'P 1'
#
loop_
_entity.id
_entity.type
_entity.pdbx_description
1 polymer ?
#
loop_
_entity_poly.entity_id
_entity_poly.type
_entity_poly.pdbx_seq_one_letter_code
_entity_poly.pdbx_strand_id
1 'polypeptide(L)'
;MQPHRPTRRLRRYPLKNIFKNHLLYANLFCYLGPEDLAAVACIATLGRNAVHDFNLIAFNIDKHLLPYLPYPGSFRSLQLRTGTLIAGSHALRFFLRISDADTDLNIYVNRGHGLEIGLHLIQIQGYTFEPWGEESEGSPQHFGLNEDDGRLWDEDGTVLRVEDEPMYSKRVVHAIFSFSKMGTDGHHLTVTVTVAAHSAFHVILNMHSNTLTLLSNRKMLARWFRSIYKGYLTTLATRLFHWSIHGGESPNQYRA
;
A
#
# COMPACT_ATOMS: atom_id res chain seq x y z
N MET A 1 -27.94 -40.16 50.91
CA MET A 1 -27.53 -39.91 49.51
C MET A 1 -27.02 -38.48 49.39
N GLN A 2 -25.71 -38.27 49.25
CA GLN A 2 -25.15 -36.95 48.96
C GLN A 2 -24.93 -36.80 47.44
N PRO A 3 -25.26 -35.65 46.82
CA PRO A 3 -25.08 -35.47 45.39
C PRO A 3 -23.60 -35.18 45.08
N HIS A 4 -22.97 -36.09 44.34
CA HIS A 4 -21.66 -35.88 43.75
C HIS A 4 -21.75 -34.72 42.74
N ARG A 5 -21.20 -33.55 43.07
CA ARG A 5 -20.94 -32.49 42.08
C ARG A 5 -19.63 -32.82 41.35
N PRO A 6 -19.64 -33.03 40.02
CA PRO A 6 -18.41 -33.15 39.27
C PRO A 6 -17.72 -31.79 39.21
N THR A 7 -16.62 -31.64 39.94
CA THR A 7 -15.71 -30.51 39.74
C THR A 7 -15.02 -30.70 38.40
N ARG A 8 -15.59 -30.11 37.34
CA ARG A 8 -14.88 -29.90 36.07
C ARG A 8 -13.68 -29.00 36.37
N ARG A 9 -12.53 -29.61 36.67
CA ARG A 9 -11.24 -28.93 36.65
C ARG A 9 -11.03 -28.47 35.21
N LEU A 10 -11.25 -27.19 34.94
CA LEU A 10 -10.76 -26.53 33.73
C LEU A 10 -9.28 -26.89 33.62
N ARG A 11 -8.91 -27.72 32.63
CA ARG A 11 -7.52 -28.02 32.32
C ARG A 11 -6.86 -26.66 32.07
N ARG A 12 -6.01 -26.23 33.01
CA ARG A 12 -5.14 -25.07 32.81
C ARG A 12 -4.21 -25.43 31.67
N TYR A 13 -4.58 -25.07 30.44
CA TYR A 13 -3.64 -25.11 29.33
C TYR A 13 -2.51 -24.15 29.68
N PRO A 14 -1.24 -24.61 29.69
CA PRO A 14 -0.12 -23.71 29.89
C PRO A 14 -0.22 -22.60 28.84
N LEU A 15 -0.21 -21.33 29.26
CA LEU A 15 -0.25 -20.17 28.33
C LEU A 15 0.84 -20.28 27.25
N LYS A 16 1.96 -20.96 27.57
CA LYS A 16 3.04 -21.28 26.63
C LYS A 16 2.60 -22.10 25.41
N ASN A 17 1.51 -22.87 25.49
CA ASN A 17 1.00 -23.67 24.38
C ASN A 17 0.16 -22.84 23.40
N ILE A 18 -0.40 -21.70 23.83
CA ILE A 18 -1.16 -20.80 22.95
C ILE A 18 -0.23 -20.25 21.86
N PHE A 19 0.95 -19.76 22.26
CA PHE A 19 1.94 -19.21 21.33
C PHE A 19 2.68 -20.24 20.47
N LYS A 20 2.38 -21.54 20.63
CA LYS A 20 2.88 -22.61 19.75
C LYS A 20 1.92 -22.93 18.61
N ASN A 21 0.69 -22.44 18.67
CA ASN A 21 -0.31 -22.67 17.65
C ASN A 21 -0.66 -21.35 16.96
N HIS A 22 -0.25 -21.24 15.69
CA HIS A 22 -0.47 -20.05 14.88
C HIS A 22 -1.93 -19.59 14.87
N LEU A 23 -2.87 -20.51 14.69
CA LEU A 23 -4.30 -20.18 14.60
C LEU A 23 -4.82 -19.57 15.91
N LEU A 24 -4.33 -20.03 17.06
CA LEU A 24 -4.78 -19.54 18.36
C LEU A 24 -4.29 -18.12 18.64
N TYR A 25 -3.00 -17.85 18.48
CA TYR A 25 -2.50 -16.50 18.73
C TYR A 25 -2.90 -15.52 17.63
N ALA A 26 -3.04 -15.95 16.37
CA ALA A 26 -3.48 -15.05 15.30
C ALA A 26 -4.89 -14.54 15.55
N ASN A 27 -5.83 -15.42 15.92
CA ASN A 27 -7.19 -15.04 16.26
C ASN A 27 -7.24 -14.11 17.48
N LEU A 28 -6.41 -14.37 18.51
CA LEU A 28 -6.33 -13.48 19.67
C LEU A 28 -5.78 -12.10 19.28
N PHE A 29 -4.70 -12.08 18.49
CA PHE A 29 -3.98 -10.87 18.13
C PHE A 29 -4.75 -9.97 17.16
N CYS A 30 -5.72 -10.51 16.39
CA CYS A 30 -6.62 -9.71 15.58
C CYS A 30 -7.35 -8.63 16.39
N TYR A 31 -7.73 -8.94 17.64
CA TYR A 31 -8.44 -8.04 18.55
C TYR A 31 -7.53 -7.11 19.36
N LEU A 32 -6.21 -7.27 19.27
CA LEU A 32 -5.26 -6.50 20.05
C LEU A 32 -4.85 -5.20 19.34
N GLY A 33 -4.81 -4.10 20.09
CA GLY A 33 -4.27 -2.85 19.58
C GLY A 33 -2.76 -2.94 19.33
N PRO A 34 -2.17 -1.96 18.61
CA PRO A 34 -0.72 -1.88 18.44
C PRO A 34 0.05 -1.84 19.77
N GLU A 35 -0.54 -1.23 20.81
CA GLU A 35 0.02 -1.13 22.15
C GLU A 35 0.05 -2.49 22.87
N ASP A 36 -1.08 -3.22 22.83
CA ASP A 36 -1.17 -4.56 23.41
C ASP A 36 -0.20 -5.54 22.74
N LEU A 37 -0.10 -5.50 21.41
CA LEU A 37 0.86 -6.31 20.66
C LEU A 37 2.31 -5.98 21.05
N ALA A 38 2.60 -4.70 21.30
CA ALA A 38 3.92 -4.30 21.79
C ALA A 38 4.19 -4.83 23.21
N ALA A 39 3.19 -4.77 24.10
CA ALA A 39 3.30 -5.34 25.43
C ALA A 39 3.56 -6.85 25.38
N VAL A 40 2.79 -7.60 24.57
CA VAL A 40 2.98 -9.05 24.38
C VAL A 40 4.38 -9.38 23.86
N ALA A 41 4.91 -8.59 22.93
CA ALA A 41 6.27 -8.76 22.40
C ALA A 41 7.40 -8.47 23.42
N CYS A 42 7.08 -7.75 24.49
CA CYS A 42 8.02 -7.42 25.56
C CYS A 42 8.04 -8.45 26.70
N ILE A 43 6.96 -9.20 26.90
CA ILE A 43 6.83 -10.15 28.04
C ILE A 43 7.78 -11.34 27.92
N ALA A 44 7.91 -11.94 26.73
CA ALA A 44 8.73 -13.13 26.52
C ALA A 44 9.17 -13.30 25.06
N THR A 45 10.28 -14.02 24.83
CA THR A 45 10.78 -14.38 23.48
C THR A 45 9.71 -15.08 22.64
N LEU A 46 8.94 -15.99 23.24
CA LEU A 46 7.88 -16.71 22.55
C LEU A 46 6.76 -15.77 22.10
N GLY A 47 6.37 -14.81 22.94
CA GLY A 47 5.40 -13.77 22.59
C GLY A 47 5.93 -12.83 21.50
N ARG A 48 7.21 -12.46 21.56
CA ARG A 48 7.89 -11.67 20.51
C ARG A 48 7.85 -12.37 19.16
N ASN A 49 8.16 -13.67 19.13
CA ASN A 49 8.13 -14.46 17.90
C ASN A 49 6.71 -14.59 17.35
N ALA A 50 5.71 -14.86 18.20
CA ALA A 50 4.32 -14.92 17.80
C ALA A 50 3.82 -13.57 17.25
N VAL A 51 4.16 -12.45 17.89
CA VAL A 51 3.80 -11.10 17.40
C VAL A 51 4.52 -10.79 16.09
N HIS A 52 5.78 -11.22 15.94
CA HIS A 52 6.49 -11.07 14.68
C HIS A 52 5.79 -11.82 13.54
N ASP A 53 5.49 -13.10 13.75
CA ASP A 53 4.80 -13.95 12.79
C ASP A 53 3.42 -13.41 12.42
N PHE A 54 2.61 -13.06 13.43
CA PHE A 54 1.32 -12.42 13.19
C PHE A 54 1.44 -11.15 12.37
N ASN A 55 2.43 -10.28 12.64
CA ASN A 55 2.60 -9.06 11.88
C ASN A 55 2.94 -9.31 10.39
N LEU A 56 3.63 -10.40 10.06
CA LEU A 56 3.92 -10.75 8.66
C LEU A 56 2.63 -11.04 7.87
N ILE A 57 1.64 -11.60 8.55
CA ILE A 57 0.36 -12.02 7.95
C ILE A 57 -0.65 -10.87 7.99
N ALA A 58 -0.76 -10.22 9.15
CA ALA A 58 -1.73 -9.17 9.41
C ALA A 58 -1.44 -7.87 8.65
N PHE A 59 -0.18 -7.59 8.32
CA PHE A 59 0.25 -6.39 7.60
C PHE A 59 0.82 -6.72 6.21
N ASN A 60 0.23 -7.72 5.55
CA ASN A 60 0.53 -8.08 4.16
C ASN A 60 -0.12 -7.08 3.20
N ILE A 61 0.65 -6.11 2.72
CA ILE A 61 0.15 -5.06 1.81
C ILE A 61 -0.40 -5.62 0.50
N ASP A 62 0.16 -6.71 -0.03
CA ASP A 62 -0.29 -7.28 -1.30
C ASP A 62 -1.72 -7.83 -1.16
N LYS A 63 -2.05 -8.39 0.01
CA LYS A 63 -3.42 -8.82 0.34
C LYS A 63 -4.40 -7.63 0.36
N HIS A 64 -3.98 -6.49 0.90
CA HIS A 64 -4.82 -5.29 0.97
C HIS A 64 -4.97 -4.59 -0.39
N LEU A 65 -4.00 -4.76 -1.29
CA LEU A 65 -4.05 -4.18 -2.63
C LEU A 65 -4.75 -5.08 -3.64
N LEU A 66 -4.82 -6.38 -3.39
CA LEU A 66 -5.39 -7.37 -4.30
C LEU A 66 -6.78 -7.00 -4.84
N PRO A 67 -7.71 -6.41 -4.07
CA PRO A 67 -9.01 -6.00 -4.60
C PRO A 67 -8.90 -4.98 -5.75
N TYR A 68 -7.93 -4.06 -5.69
CA TYR A 68 -7.72 -3.01 -6.67
C TYR A 68 -6.75 -3.44 -7.76
N LEU A 69 -5.69 -4.13 -7.36
CA LEU A 69 -4.55 -4.46 -8.18
C LEU A 69 -4.42 -5.98 -8.24
N PRO A 70 -5.00 -6.65 -9.26
CA PRO A 70 -4.88 -8.09 -9.46
C PRO A 70 -3.42 -8.57 -9.51
N TYR A 71 -2.52 -7.69 -9.93
CA TYR A 71 -1.08 -7.93 -9.95
C TYR A 71 -0.37 -6.95 -9.00
N PRO A 72 -0.46 -7.14 -7.67
CA PRO A 72 0.10 -6.18 -6.72
C PRO A 72 1.64 -6.13 -6.83
N GLY A 73 2.31 -7.27 -7.09
CA GLY A 73 3.78 -7.31 -7.18
C GLY A 73 4.38 -6.42 -8.28
N SER A 74 3.71 -6.26 -9.42
CA SER A 74 4.16 -5.39 -10.50
C SER A 74 4.01 -3.91 -10.12
N PHE A 75 2.88 -3.54 -9.51
CA PHE A 75 2.68 -2.21 -8.96
C PHE A 75 3.67 -1.91 -7.82
N ARG A 76 3.99 -2.87 -6.97
CA ARG A 76 4.94 -2.71 -5.86
C ARG A 76 6.37 -2.49 -6.35
N SER A 77 6.74 -3.13 -7.45
CA SER A 77 8.02 -2.89 -8.13
C SER A 77 8.09 -1.48 -8.71
N LEU A 78 6.98 -1.01 -9.30
CA LEU A 78 6.84 0.35 -9.81
C LEU A 78 6.89 1.37 -8.65
N GLN A 79 6.12 1.12 -7.59
CA GLN A 79 6.06 1.95 -6.39
C GLN A 79 7.45 2.21 -5.78
N LEU A 80 8.26 1.17 -5.75
CA LEU A 80 9.62 1.20 -5.24
C LEU A 80 10.58 2.00 -6.12
N ARG A 81 10.41 1.95 -7.45
CA ARG A 81 11.23 2.70 -8.41
C ARG A 81 10.88 4.20 -8.40
N THR A 82 9.60 4.54 -8.30
CA THR A 82 9.10 5.91 -8.45
C THR A 82 8.95 6.66 -7.12
N GLY A 83 9.08 5.95 -5.99
CA GLY A 83 8.78 6.49 -4.67
C GLY A 83 7.29 6.81 -4.47
N THR A 84 6.41 6.12 -5.19
CA THR A 84 4.94 6.27 -5.06
C THR A 84 4.47 5.86 -3.67
N LEU A 85 3.51 6.59 -3.11
CA LEU A 85 2.95 6.35 -1.78
C LEU A 85 1.45 6.06 -1.88
N ILE A 86 0.93 5.26 -0.95
CA ILE A 86 -0.50 5.03 -0.79
C ILE A 86 -0.92 5.72 0.51
N ALA A 87 -2.00 6.49 0.49
CA ALA A 87 -2.50 7.17 1.69
C ALA A 87 -4.04 7.17 1.75
N GLY A 88 -4.63 8.11 2.50
CA GLY A 88 -6.07 8.22 2.68
C GLY A 88 -6.67 7.13 3.57
N SER A 89 -7.97 6.87 3.40
CA SER A 89 -8.73 5.84 4.13
C SER A 89 -8.06 4.47 4.02
N HIS A 90 -7.43 4.19 2.89
CA HIS A 90 -6.79 2.91 2.62
C HIS A 90 -5.63 2.59 3.55
N ALA A 91 -4.77 3.58 3.85
CA ALA A 91 -3.68 3.42 4.79
C ALA A 91 -4.20 3.20 6.21
N LEU A 92 -5.28 3.90 6.60
CA LEU A 92 -5.93 3.70 7.89
C LEU A 92 -6.46 2.26 8.01
N ARG A 93 -7.19 1.76 7.01
CA ARG A 93 -7.73 0.39 6.98
C ARG A 93 -6.63 -0.66 7.11
N PHE A 94 -5.49 -0.45 6.43
CA PHE A 94 -4.31 -1.30 6.58
C PHE A 94 -3.82 -1.36 8.04
N PHE A 95 -3.71 -0.22 8.73
CA PHE A 95 -3.27 -0.20 10.13
C PHE A 95 -4.31 -0.79 11.09
N LEU A 96 -5.59 -0.60 10.81
CA LEU A 96 -6.70 -1.18 11.55
C LEU A 96 -6.94 -2.67 11.20
N ARG A 97 -6.22 -3.22 10.22
CA ARG A 97 -6.36 -4.60 9.72
C ARG A 97 -7.77 -4.90 9.20
N ILE A 98 -8.46 -3.88 8.69
CA ILE A 98 -9.77 -4.02 8.05
C ILE A 98 -9.53 -4.54 6.63
N SER A 99 -10.11 -5.70 6.33
CA SER A 99 -9.81 -6.46 5.09
C SER A 99 -10.76 -6.16 3.94
N ASP A 100 -11.92 -5.55 4.23
CA ASP A 100 -12.90 -5.27 3.17
C ASP A 100 -12.36 -4.18 2.26
N ALA A 101 -12.59 -4.34 0.95
CA ALA A 101 -12.27 -3.31 -0.03
C ALA A 101 -13.04 -2.03 0.32
N ASP A 102 -12.35 -0.90 0.23
CA ASP A 102 -13.01 0.39 0.10
C ASP A 102 -13.40 0.56 -1.38
N THR A 103 -14.19 1.56 -1.73
CA THR A 103 -14.38 1.87 -3.16
C THR A 103 -13.15 2.55 -3.75
N ASP A 104 -12.35 3.22 -2.91
CA ASP A 104 -11.37 4.19 -3.37
C ASP A 104 -9.94 3.88 -2.87
N LEU A 105 -8.99 3.82 -3.81
CA LEU A 105 -7.55 3.73 -3.53
C LEU A 105 -6.85 5.04 -3.92
N ASN A 106 -6.23 5.69 -2.94
CA ASN A 106 -5.50 6.96 -3.15
C ASN A 106 -3.99 6.74 -3.26
N ILE A 107 -3.44 7.09 -4.42
CA ILE A 107 -2.04 6.95 -4.79
C ILE A 107 -1.42 8.34 -4.97
N TYR A 108 -0.24 8.55 -4.39
CA TYR A 108 0.50 9.81 -4.45
C TYR A 108 1.84 9.57 -5.13
N VAL A 109 2.14 10.35 -6.15
CA VAL A 109 3.32 10.16 -6.99
C VAL A 109 4.17 11.41 -7.02
N ASN A 110 5.49 11.25 -7.12
CA ASN A 110 6.35 12.39 -7.40
C ASN A 110 6.13 12.87 -8.84
N ARG A 111 6.38 14.16 -9.08
CA ARG A 111 6.31 14.75 -10.43
C ARG A 111 7.19 13.95 -11.39
N GLY A 112 6.72 13.74 -12.62
CA GLY A 112 7.39 12.94 -13.65
C GLY A 112 6.98 11.47 -13.68
N HIS A 113 6.35 10.92 -12.63
CA HIS A 113 5.94 9.50 -12.60
C HIS A 113 4.44 9.27 -12.82
N GLY A 114 3.63 10.32 -12.99
CA GLY A 114 2.18 10.19 -13.17
C GLY A 114 1.79 9.33 -14.39
N LEU A 115 2.44 9.55 -15.53
CA LEU A 115 2.21 8.79 -16.76
C LEU A 115 2.53 7.31 -16.59
N GLU A 116 3.69 7.00 -16.02
CA GLU A 116 4.10 5.61 -15.81
C GLU A 116 3.12 4.86 -14.90
N ILE A 117 2.65 5.52 -13.83
CA ILE A 117 1.60 4.95 -12.96
C ILE A 117 0.28 4.78 -13.73
N GLY A 118 -0.17 5.80 -14.46
CA GLY A 118 -1.43 5.74 -15.21
C GLY A 118 -1.43 4.65 -16.30
N LEU A 119 -0.36 4.56 -17.09
CA LEU A 119 -0.19 3.49 -18.07
C LEU A 119 -0.16 2.11 -17.40
N HIS A 120 0.48 1.99 -16.24
CA HIS A 120 0.46 0.73 -15.50
C HIS A 120 -0.97 0.35 -15.05
N LEU A 121 -1.76 1.32 -14.56
CA LEU A 121 -3.15 1.08 -14.18
C LEU A 121 -3.99 0.62 -15.38
N ILE A 122 -3.84 1.28 -16.53
CA ILE A 122 -4.59 0.95 -17.74
C ILE A 122 -4.15 -0.40 -18.32
N GLN A 123 -2.87 -0.51 -18.66
CA GLN A 123 -2.34 -1.61 -19.47
C GLN A 123 -2.16 -2.91 -18.68
N ILE A 124 -1.84 -2.83 -17.39
CA ILE A 124 -1.52 -4.01 -16.57
C ILE A 124 -2.67 -4.35 -15.62
N GLN A 125 -3.31 -3.33 -15.03
CA GLN A 125 -4.33 -3.54 -13.99
C GLN A 125 -5.77 -3.45 -14.53
N GLY A 126 -5.95 -3.13 -15.81
CA GLY A 126 -7.23 -3.13 -16.52
C GLY A 126 -8.17 -2.00 -16.13
N TYR A 127 -7.62 -0.86 -15.69
CA TYR A 127 -8.41 0.33 -15.42
C TYR A 127 -8.71 1.14 -16.69
N THR A 128 -9.78 1.92 -16.64
CA THR A 128 -10.07 2.96 -17.63
C THR A 128 -9.82 4.32 -17.00
N PHE A 129 -9.20 5.23 -17.75
CA PHE A 129 -9.04 6.62 -17.29
C PHE A 129 -10.38 7.33 -17.37
N GLU A 130 -10.72 8.08 -16.32
CA GLU A 130 -11.92 8.90 -16.25
C GLU A 130 -11.52 10.37 -16.42
N PRO A 131 -11.78 10.97 -17.61
CA PRO A 131 -11.56 12.39 -17.80
C PRO A 131 -12.57 13.18 -16.93
N TRP A 132 -12.12 14.32 -16.45
CA TRP A 132 -12.93 15.16 -15.59
C TRP A 132 -13.75 16.19 -16.40
N GLY A 133 -15.08 16.14 -16.28
CA GLY A 133 -16.02 17.14 -16.82
C GLY A 133 -16.83 16.69 -18.05
N GLU A 134 -18.01 17.29 -18.22
CA GLU A 134 -18.95 16.99 -19.34
C GLU A 134 -18.46 17.46 -20.72
N GLU A 135 -17.37 18.24 -20.80
CA GLU A 135 -16.83 18.74 -22.08
C GLU A 135 -15.89 17.74 -22.78
N SER A 136 -15.58 16.60 -22.17
CA SER A 136 -14.87 15.50 -22.85
C SER A 136 -15.83 14.54 -23.55
N GLU A 137 -16.66 15.05 -24.46
CA GLU A 137 -17.25 14.24 -25.54
C GLU A 137 -16.15 13.94 -26.57
N GLY A 138 -15.26 13.02 -26.23
CA GLY A 138 -14.15 12.62 -27.07
C GLY A 138 -13.70 11.22 -26.70
N SER A 139 -13.65 10.36 -27.70
CA SER A 139 -13.19 8.96 -27.67
C SER A 139 -11.97 8.69 -26.76
N PRO A 140 -11.79 7.43 -26.29
CA PRO A 140 -10.66 7.02 -25.44
C PRO A 140 -9.36 6.99 -26.26
N GLN A 141 -8.83 8.16 -26.63
CA GLN A 141 -7.67 8.26 -27.51
C GLN A 141 -6.71 9.33 -26.96
N HIS A 142 -5.59 8.80 -26.44
CA HIS A 142 -4.27 9.42 -26.27
C HIS A 142 -3.92 9.95 -24.86
N PHE A 143 -3.35 9.03 -24.07
CA PHE A 143 -2.63 9.30 -22.83
C PHE A 143 -1.17 9.68 -23.19
N GLY A 144 -0.86 10.98 -23.27
CA GLY A 144 0.48 11.49 -23.59
C GLY A 144 0.93 12.56 -22.59
N LEU A 145 2.22 12.55 -22.21
CA LEU A 145 2.87 13.68 -21.52
C LEU A 145 3.90 14.32 -22.45
N ASN A 146 4.00 15.64 -22.40
CA ASN A 146 5.29 16.30 -22.61
C ASN A 146 6.10 16.17 -21.32
N GLU A 147 7.33 15.65 -21.44
CA GLU A 147 8.24 15.39 -20.31
C GLU A 147 8.65 16.66 -19.54
N ASP A 148 8.47 17.84 -20.14
CA ASP A 148 9.02 19.11 -19.64
C ASP A 148 8.12 19.89 -18.66
N ASP A 149 6.80 19.65 -18.60
CA ASP A 149 5.89 20.45 -17.76
C ASP A 149 4.96 19.62 -16.85
N GLY A 150 4.87 18.31 -17.05
CA GLY A 150 4.01 17.41 -16.29
C GLY A 150 2.51 17.69 -16.49
N ARG A 151 2.10 18.36 -17.57
CA ARG A 151 0.69 18.59 -17.92
C ARG A 151 0.24 17.56 -18.94
N LEU A 152 -1.01 17.10 -18.84
CA LEU A 152 -1.66 16.29 -19.87
C LEU A 152 -2.35 17.23 -20.88
N TRP A 153 -2.23 16.91 -22.15
CA TRP A 153 -2.86 17.63 -23.26
C TRP A 153 -3.63 16.63 -24.13
N ASP A 154 -4.77 17.05 -24.67
CA ASP A 154 -5.43 16.40 -25.81
C ASP A 154 -4.76 16.82 -27.14
N GLU A 155 -5.07 16.16 -28.27
CA GLU A 155 -4.50 16.43 -29.61
C GLU A 155 -4.61 17.91 -30.05
N ASP A 156 -5.59 18.64 -29.50
CA ASP A 156 -5.83 20.06 -29.77
C ASP A 156 -4.97 21.02 -28.94
N GLY A 157 -4.10 20.51 -28.06
CA GLY A 157 -3.33 21.35 -27.15
C GLY A 157 -4.23 22.03 -26.10
N THR A 158 -5.29 21.34 -25.65
CA THR A 158 -6.14 21.78 -24.55
C THR A 158 -5.64 21.20 -23.23
N VAL A 159 -5.36 22.05 -22.23
CA VAL A 159 -4.91 21.62 -20.89
C VAL A 159 -6.04 20.85 -20.21
N LEU A 160 -5.82 19.57 -19.87
CA LEU A 160 -6.72 18.86 -18.96
C LEU A 160 -6.67 19.56 -17.59
N ARG A 161 -7.79 20.20 -17.23
CA ARG A 161 -7.89 21.11 -16.09
C ARG A 161 -7.67 20.34 -14.78
N VAL A 162 -6.68 20.79 -14.01
CA VAL A 162 -6.44 20.43 -12.61
C VAL A 162 -7.62 20.96 -11.80
N GLU A 163 -8.23 20.13 -10.94
CA GLU A 163 -9.23 20.61 -9.98
C GLU A 163 -8.69 21.80 -9.18
N ASP A 164 -9.49 22.86 -9.12
CA ASP A 164 -9.48 23.79 -8.01
C ASP A 164 -10.36 23.21 -6.90
N GLU A 165 -9.92 22.10 -6.30
CA GLU A 165 -10.53 21.59 -5.07
C GLU A 165 -10.23 22.64 -3.98
N PRO A 166 -11.25 23.32 -3.41
CA PRO A 166 -11.05 24.51 -2.59
C PRO A 166 -10.33 24.21 -1.26
N MET A 167 -10.06 22.95 -0.94
CA MET A 167 -9.40 22.52 0.30
C MET A 167 -7.90 22.24 0.19
N TYR A 168 -7.35 22.06 -1.01
CA TYR A 168 -5.92 21.81 -1.18
C TYR A 168 -5.23 23.06 -1.71
N SER A 169 -4.23 23.56 -0.96
CA SER A 169 -3.40 24.63 -1.47
C SER A 169 -2.79 24.18 -2.80
N LYS A 170 -3.14 24.85 -3.91
CA LYS A 170 -2.58 24.65 -5.26
C LYS A 170 -1.05 24.62 -5.30
N ARG A 171 -0.38 24.97 -4.20
CA ARG A 171 1.06 24.92 -4.01
C ARG A 171 1.61 23.50 -3.85
N VAL A 172 0.79 22.52 -3.48
CA VAL A 172 1.29 21.18 -3.10
C VAL A 172 0.90 20.08 -4.08
N VAL A 173 -0.29 20.17 -4.68
CA VAL A 173 -0.79 19.23 -5.70
C VAL A 173 -0.59 19.83 -7.09
N HIS A 174 -0.01 19.04 -8.01
CA HIS A 174 0.21 19.44 -9.40
C HIS A 174 -0.94 18.98 -10.32
N ALA A 175 -1.43 17.75 -10.13
CA ALA A 175 -2.54 17.18 -10.90
C ALA A 175 -3.19 16.03 -10.12
N ILE A 176 -4.44 15.72 -10.45
CA ILE A 176 -5.18 14.57 -9.94
C ILE A 176 -5.80 13.84 -11.13
N PHE A 177 -5.67 12.52 -11.17
CA PHE A 177 -6.22 11.65 -12.21
C PHE A 177 -7.07 10.55 -11.59
N SER A 178 -8.22 10.28 -12.19
CA SER A 178 -9.14 9.24 -11.73
C SER A 178 -9.15 8.08 -12.71
N PHE A 179 -9.22 6.88 -12.17
CA PHE A 179 -9.27 5.64 -12.93
C PHE A 179 -10.30 4.72 -12.31
N SER A 180 -11.10 4.05 -13.12
CA SER A 180 -12.11 3.12 -12.63
C SER A 180 -12.11 1.79 -13.36
N LYS A 181 -12.66 0.78 -12.67
CA LYS A 181 -13.06 -0.50 -13.26
C LYS A 181 -14.10 -1.20 -12.40
N MET A 182 -14.73 -2.21 -12.95
CA MET A 182 -15.55 -3.15 -12.19
C MET A 182 -14.66 -4.19 -11.48
N GLY A 183 -14.83 -4.30 -10.18
CA GLY A 183 -14.26 -5.37 -9.36
C GLY A 183 -14.90 -6.73 -9.65
N THR A 184 -14.24 -7.80 -9.23
CA THR A 184 -14.71 -9.20 -9.42
C THR A 184 -16.01 -9.51 -8.68
N ASP A 185 -16.26 -8.74 -7.63
CA ASP A 185 -17.37 -8.72 -6.70
C ASP A 185 -18.50 -7.76 -7.16
N GLY A 186 -18.36 -7.15 -8.33
CA GLY A 186 -19.37 -6.26 -8.91
C GLY A 186 -19.37 -4.85 -8.33
N HIS A 187 -18.44 -4.53 -7.43
CA HIS A 187 -18.25 -3.18 -6.91
C HIS A 187 -17.45 -2.32 -7.90
N HIS A 188 -17.80 -1.05 -7.98
CA HIS A 188 -17.01 -0.08 -8.73
C HIS A 188 -15.76 0.28 -7.92
N LEU A 189 -14.60 0.08 -8.51
CA LEU A 189 -13.31 0.36 -7.88
C LEU A 189 -12.70 1.58 -8.53
N THR A 190 -12.36 2.57 -7.71
CA THR A 190 -11.76 3.83 -8.13
C THR A 190 -10.32 3.91 -7.61
N VAL A 191 -9.41 4.34 -8.48
CA VAL A 191 -8.03 4.66 -8.12
C VAL A 191 -7.78 6.11 -8.49
N THR A 192 -7.41 6.90 -7.49
CA THR A 192 -7.04 8.31 -7.68
C THR A 192 -5.53 8.45 -7.60
N VAL A 193 -4.93 9.04 -8.63
CA VAL A 193 -3.49 9.32 -8.71
C VAL A 193 -3.27 10.82 -8.55
N THR A 194 -2.76 11.23 -7.39
CA THR A 194 -2.36 12.59 -7.09
C THR A 194 -0.89 12.81 -7.40
N VAL A 195 -0.59 13.68 -8.36
CA VAL A 195 0.77 14.11 -8.70
C VAL A 195 1.18 15.25 -7.79
N ALA A 196 2.28 15.07 -7.07
CA ALA A 196 2.84 16.09 -6.20
C ALA A 196 3.56 17.20 -6.98
N ALA A 197 3.41 18.45 -6.53
CA ALA A 197 4.22 19.56 -7.01
C ALA A 197 5.68 19.47 -6.55
N HIS A 198 5.91 18.95 -5.33
CA HIS A 198 7.25 18.82 -4.73
C HIS A 198 7.63 17.37 -4.46
N SER A 199 6.88 16.68 -3.60
CA SER A 199 7.04 15.24 -3.37
C SER A 199 5.75 14.62 -2.85
N ALA A 200 5.54 13.34 -3.12
CA ALA A 200 4.36 12.61 -2.64
C ALA A 200 4.20 12.71 -1.12
N PHE A 201 5.32 12.65 -0.39
CA PHE A 201 5.33 12.80 1.07
C PHE A 201 4.93 14.21 1.51
N HIS A 202 5.36 15.26 0.80
CA HIS A 202 4.96 16.65 1.07
C HIS A 202 3.44 16.81 0.93
N VAL A 203 2.85 16.27 -0.14
CA VAL A 203 1.38 16.28 -0.34
C VAL A 203 0.70 15.65 0.87
N ILE A 204 1.09 14.42 1.21
CA ILE A 204 0.50 13.68 2.31
C ILE A 204 0.58 14.48 3.62
N LEU A 205 1.72 15.08 3.96
CA LEU A 205 1.85 15.87 5.19
C LEU A 205 1.00 17.15 5.22
N ASN A 206 0.62 17.70 4.06
CA ASN A 206 -0.15 18.94 3.96
C ASN A 206 -1.64 18.71 3.71
N MET A 207 -2.09 17.45 3.58
CA MET A 207 -3.51 17.16 3.52
C MET A 207 -4.14 17.28 4.91
N HIS A 208 -5.15 18.14 5.03
CA HIS A 208 -5.86 18.47 6.27
C HIS A 208 -6.71 17.34 6.88
N SER A 209 -6.58 16.09 6.41
CA SER A 209 -7.30 14.98 7.03
C SER A 209 -6.67 14.68 8.39
N ASN A 210 -7.44 14.88 9.46
CA ASN A 210 -7.12 14.49 10.84
C ASN A 210 -6.71 13.00 10.98
N THR A 211 -6.92 12.21 9.94
CA THR A 211 -6.50 10.81 9.80
C THR A 211 -4.99 10.63 9.63
N LEU A 212 -4.28 11.66 9.16
CA LEU A 212 -2.82 11.67 9.04
C LEU A 212 -2.06 11.83 10.36
N THR A 213 -2.79 12.01 11.47
CA THR A 213 -2.24 11.90 12.82
C THR A 213 -1.59 10.52 13.06
N LEU A 214 -1.89 9.49 12.24
CA LEU A 214 -1.30 8.15 12.34
C LEU A 214 0.19 8.03 11.96
N LEU A 215 0.81 9.01 11.28
CA LEU A 215 2.24 8.96 10.93
C LEU A 215 3.16 9.55 12.02
N SER A 216 2.61 10.12 13.09
CA SER A 216 3.41 10.66 14.21
C SER A 216 4.01 9.57 15.12
N ASN A 217 3.60 8.30 14.97
CA ASN A 217 4.26 7.19 15.67
C ASN A 217 5.42 6.63 14.84
N ARG A 218 6.64 7.03 15.19
CA ARG A 218 7.91 6.59 14.58
C ARG A 218 8.01 5.06 14.39
N LYS A 219 7.34 4.26 15.24
CA LYS A 219 7.29 2.80 15.14
C LYS A 219 6.30 2.28 14.09
N MET A 220 5.15 2.95 13.90
CA MET A 220 4.21 2.60 12.83
C MET A 220 4.73 3.05 11.47
N LEU A 221 5.36 4.21 11.40
CA LEU A 221 6.09 4.66 10.22
C LEU A 221 7.19 3.65 9.87
N ALA A 222 8.03 3.26 10.83
CA ALA A 222 9.04 2.22 10.61
C ALA A 222 8.44 0.85 10.24
N ARG A 223 7.25 0.49 10.71
CA ARG A 223 6.55 -0.75 10.31
C ARG A 223 5.96 -0.65 8.91
N TRP A 224 5.43 0.50 8.53
CA TRP A 224 4.91 0.79 7.20
C TRP A 224 6.04 0.85 6.18
N PHE A 225 7.11 1.60 6.46
CA PHE A 225 8.35 1.56 5.69
C PHE A 225 8.95 0.14 5.69
N ARG A 226 8.96 -0.61 6.78
CA ARG A 226 9.41 -2.01 6.74
C ARG A 226 8.49 -2.91 5.92
N SER A 227 7.18 -2.71 5.89
CA SER A 227 6.27 -3.52 5.06
C SER A 227 6.42 -3.14 3.58
N ILE A 228 6.57 -1.85 3.30
CA ILE A 228 6.80 -1.34 1.95
C ILE A 228 8.17 -1.75 1.41
N TYR A 229 9.22 -1.74 2.24
CA TYR A 229 10.61 -1.92 1.83
C TYR A 229 11.27 -3.23 2.32
N LYS A 230 10.56 -4.15 3.01
CA LYS A 230 11.15 -5.46 3.41
C LYS A 230 11.59 -6.28 2.21
N GLY A 231 10.80 -6.26 1.13
CA GLY A 231 11.18 -6.87 -0.14
C GLY A 231 12.49 -6.30 -0.68
N TYR A 232 12.78 -5.03 -0.40
CA TYR A 232 14.03 -4.37 -0.80
C TYR A 232 15.24 -4.89 -0.03
N LEU A 233 15.14 -5.09 1.28
CA LEU A 233 16.27 -5.60 2.05
C LEU A 233 16.61 -7.05 1.70
N THR A 234 15.61 -7.89 1.40
CA THR A 234 15.87 -9.25 0.94
C THR A 234 16.40 -9.29 -0.50
N THR A 235 15.81 -8.56 -1.44
CA THR A 235 16.27 -8.58 -2.85
C THR A 235 17.61 -7.87 -3.04
N LEU A 236 17.88 -6.78 -2.31
CA LEU A 236 19.16 -6.08 -2.33
C LEU A 236 20.24 -6.90 -1.59
N ALA A 237 19.90 -7.59 -0.49
CA ALA A 237 20.81 -8.54 0.14
C ALA A 237 21.12 -9.73 -0.79
N THR A 238 20.13 -10.30 -1.49
CA THR A 238 20.38 -11.38 -2.46
C THR A 238 21.24 -10.91 -3.63
N ARG A 239 21.01 -9.69 -4.15
CA ARG A 239 21.83 -9.12 -5.24
C ARG A 239 23.26 -8.78 -4.79
N LEU A 240 23.43 -8.24 -3.58
CA LEU A 240 24.76 -7.98 -3.01
C LEU A 240 25.50 -9.27 -2.65
N PHE A 241 24.78 -10.31 -2.20
CA PHE A 241 25.34 -11.63 -1.93
C PHE A 241 25.76 -12.34 -3.24
N HIS A 242 24.96 -12.24 -4.30
CA HIS A 242 25.29 -12.77 -5.63
C HIS A 242 26.47 -12.01 -6.27
N TRP A 243 26.53 -10.68 -6.10
CA TRP A 243 27.66 -9.85 -6.55
C TRP A 243 28.96 -10.16 -5.79
N SER A 244 28.86 -10.44 -4.49
CA SER A 244 29.98 -10.85 -3.63
C SER A 244 30.51 -12.24 -3.99
N ILE A 245 29.64 -13.18 -4.37
CA ILE A 245 30.03 -14.55 -4.77
C ILE A 245 30.59 -14.61 -6.19
N HIS A 246 30.08 -13.81 -7.12
CA HIS A 246 30.45 -13.87 -8.54
C HIS A 246 31.36 -12.75 -9.02
N GLY A 247 31.93 -11.95 -8.10
CA GLY A 247 33.06 -11.07 -8.40
C GLY A 247 32.91 -10.25 -9.68
N GLY A 248 31.89 -9.38 -9.76
CA GLY A 248 31.90 -8.25 -10.69
C GLY A 248 32.08 -8.53 -12.20
N GLU A 249 31.78 -9.72 -12.72
CA GLU A 249 31.80 -9.93 -14.17
C GLU A 249 30.49 -9.46 -14.83
N SER A 250 30.65 -8.53 -15.76
CA SER A 250 29.60 -7.96 -16.61
C SER A 250 29.02 -9.03 -17.56
N PRO A 251 27.69 -9.15 -17.74
CA PRO A 251 27.08 -10.17 -18.61
C PRO A 251 27.25 -9.93 -20.13
N ASN A 252 28.25 -9.16 -20.58
CA ASN A 252 28.42 -8.75 -21.98
C ASN A 252 29.54 -9.49 -22.73
N GLN A 253 29.71 -10.80 -22.49
CA GLN A 253 30.62 -11.61 -23.29
C GLN A 253 30.06 -13.01 -23.58
N TYR A 254 28.92 -13.12 -24.25
CA TYR A 254 28.63 -14.27 -25.14
C TYR A 254 27.60 -13.83 -26.20
N ARG A 255 28.08 -13.13 -27.22
CA ARG A 255 27.51 -13.14 -28.58
C ARG A 255 28.66 -13.45 -29.54
N ALA A 256 28.76 -14.71 -29.90
CA ALA A 256 29.31 -15.15 -31.18
C ALA A 256 28.13 -15.55 -32.06
#